data_AF-A0A7L6A7N5-F1
#
_entry.id   AF-A0A7L6A7N5-F1
#
_cell.length_a   1.000
_cell.length_b   1.000
_cell.length_c   1.000
_cell.angle_alpha   90.00
_cell.angle_beta   90.00
_cell.angle_gamma   90.00
#
_symmetry.space_group_name_H-M   'P 1'
#
loop_
_entity.id
_entity.type
_entity.pdbx_description
1 polymer ?
#
loop_
_entity_poly.entity_id
_entity_poly.type
_entity_poly.pdbx_seq_one_letter_code
_entity_poly.pdbx_strand_id
1 'polypeptide(L)'
;MNDIISINRQFLTMAREAAKSKSGEIVTGLSRPVLDKLAGLSLDQIEGIAQGAAVSLISLRLTEAELNRLVSLQNSQRTAYSLAVAASTER
;
A
#
# COMPACT_ATOMS: atom_id res chain seq x y z
N MET A 1 -17.34 -3.03 -4.21
CA MET A 1 -15.95 -2.76 -4.64
C MET A 1 -15.42 -1.41 -4.17
N ASN A 2 -16.26 -0.38 -3.99
CA ASN A 2 -15.85 0.89 -3.37
C ASN A 2 -15.32 0.73 -1.94
N ASP A 3 -15.75 -0.31 -1.22
CA ASP A 3 -15.33 -0.56 0.16
C ASP A 3 -13.84 -0.91 0.24
N ILE A 4 -13.33 -1.76 -0.67
CA ILE A 4 -11.90 -2.11 -0.74
C ILE A 4 -11.06 -0.88 -1.05
N ILE A 5 -11.52 -0.02 -1.97
CA ILE A 5 -10.84 1.23 -2.32
C ILE A 5 -10.79 2.15 -1.10
N SER A 6 -11.92 2.30 -0.38
CA SER A 6 -11.99 3.13 0.84
C SER A 6 -11.08 2.60 1.95
N ILE A 7 -11.05 1.28 2.16
CA ILE A 7 -10.16 0.61 3.12
C ILE A 7 -8.70 0.86 2.75
N ASN A 8 -8.33 0.65 1.48
CA ASN A 8 -6.97 0.85 1.00
C ASN A 8 -6.53 2.30 1.18
N ARG A 9 -7.41 3.26 0.84
CA ARG A 9 -7.13 4.69 1.05
C ARG A 9 -6.93 5.02 2.51
N GLN A 10 -7.82 4.56 3.39
CA GLN A 10 -7.72 4.80 4.83
C GLN A 10 -6.43 4.20 5.40
N PHE A 11 -6.11 2.97 5.03
CA PHE A 11 -4.88 2.31 5.45
C PHE A 11 -3.63 3.04 4.96
N LEU A 12 -3.53 3.38 3.68
CA LEU A 12 -2.38 4.08 3.11
C LEU A 12 -2.21 5.49 3.73
N THR A 13 -3.32 6.19 3.96
CA THR A 13 -3.30 7.51 4.62
C THR A 13 -2.84 7.37 6.08
N MET A 14 -3.37 6.39 6.81
CA MET A 14 -2.95 6.09 8.17
C MET A 14 -1.48 5.70 8.23
N ALA A 15 -1.00 4.85 7.31
CA ALA A 15 0.39 4.43 7.24
C ALA A 15 1.34 5.60 6.92
N ARG A 16 0.92 6.50 6.04
CA ARG A 16 1.63 7.76 5.75
C ARG A 16 1.74 8.66 6.99
N GLU A 17 0.68 8.80 7.78
CA GLU A 17 0.75 9.54 9.05
C GLU A 17 1.59 8.81 10.10
N ALA A 18 1.46 7.49 10.18
CA ALA A 18 2.24 6.65 11.10
C ALA A 18 3.75 6.72 10.82
N ALA A 19 4.15 6.98 9.58
CA ALA A 19 5.55 7.20 9.21
C ALA A 19 6.21 8.37 9.96
N LYS A 20 5.42 9.37 10.40
CA LYS A 20 5.91 10.50 11.22
C LYS A 20 6.23 10.08 12.66
N SER A 21 5.73 8.94 13.10
CA SER A 21 5.94 8.40 14.45
C SER A 21 7.05 7.35 14.46
N LYS A 22 7.75 7.23 15.60
CA LYS A 22 8.74 6.17 15.85
C LYS A 22 8.08 4.78 15.97
N SER A 23 6.79 4.72 16.27
CA SER A 23 6.04 3.46 16.43
C SER A 23 5.30 3.01 15.17
N GLY A 24 5.53 3.66 14.03
CA GLY A 24 4.78 3.39 12.80
C GLY A 24 4.88 1.94 12.30
N GLU A 25 6.03 1.30 12.50
CA GLU A 25 6.26 -0.10 12.11
C GLU A 25 5.40 -1.07 12.92
N ILE A 26 5.19 -0.77 14.22
CA ILE A 26 4.35 -1.58 15.11
C ILE A 26 2.87 -1.44 14.74
N VAL A 27 2.44 -0.22 14.41
CA VAL A 27 1.02 0.08 14.10
C VAL A 27 0.61 -0.50 12.75
N THR A 28 1.49 -0.47 11.76
CA THR A 28 1.16 -0.83 10.37
C THR A 28 1.64 -2.22 9.97
N GLY A 29 2.62 -2.78 10.69
CA GLY A 29 3.32 -4.00 10.28
C GLY A 29 4.23 -3.82 9.06
N LEU A 30 4.39 -2.59 8.55
CA LEU A 30 5.26 -2.25 7.44
C LEU A 30 6.65 -1.86 7.95
N SER A 31 7.69 -2.22 7.20
CA SER A 31 9.07 -1.83 7.52
C SER A 31 9.28 -0.31 7.43
N ARG A 32 10.25 0.22 8.18
CA ARG A 32 10.61 1.64 8.16
C ARG A 32 10.83 2.22 6.75
N PRO A 33 11.57 1.57 5.83
CA PRO A 33 11.76 2.09 4.48
C PRO A 33 10.45 2.26 3.70
N VAL A 34 9.49 1.35 3.90
CA VAL A 34 8.18 1.41 3.24
C VAL A 34 7.37 2.58 3.78
N LEU A 35 7.41 2.81 5.09
CA LEU A 35 6.73 3.94 5.72
C LEU A 35 7.34 5.28 5.27
N ASP A 36 8.65 5.39 5.23
CA ASP A 36 9.33 6.60 4.75
C ASP A 36 9.00 6.86 3.27
N LYS A 37 8.83 5.81 2.46
CA LYS A 37 8.36 5.94 1.08
C LYS A 37 6.92 6.43 1.01
N LEU A 38 6.01 5.86 1.80
CA LEU A 38 4.61 6.28 1.90
C LEU A 38 4.49 7.74 2.38
N ALA A 39 5.37 8.18 3.27
CA ALA A 39 5.45 9.57 3.73
C ALA A 39 5.64 10.57 2.57
N GLY A 40 6.47 10.18 1.60
CA GLY A 40 6.80 10.99 0.42
C GLY A 40 5.79 10.94 -0.72
N LEU A 41 4.76 10.08 -0.66
CA LEU A 41 3.74 10.02 -1.71
C LEU A 41 2.74 11.19 -1.61
N SER A 42 2.26 11.64 -2.78
CA SER A 42 1.13 12.58 -2.84
C SER A 42 -0.20 11.87 -2.56
N LEU A 43 -1.23 12.65 -2.24
CA LEU A 43 -2.58 12.11 -2.06
C LEU A 43 -3.11 11.47 -3.35
N ASP A 44 -2.81 12.04 -4.52
CA ASP A 44 -3.21 11.47 -5.82
C ASP A 44 -2.54 10.12 -6.09
N GLN A 45 -1.28 9.96 -5.66
CA GLN A 45 -0.58 8.67 -5.77
C GLN A 45 -1.21 7.62 -4.84
N ILE A 46 -1.58 8.02 -3.62
CA ILE A 46 -2.29 7.14 -2.68
C ILE A 46 -3.64 6.72 -3.24
N GLU A 47 -4.41 7.66 -3.79
CA GLU A 47 -5.68 7.38 -4.46
C GLU A 47 -5.52 6.42 -5.63
N GLY A 48 -4.53 6.66 -6.49
CA GLY A 48 -4.21 5.76 -7.59
C GLY A 48 -3.94 4.34 -7.09
N ILE A 49 -3.11 4.19 -6.06
CA ILE A 49 -2.80 2.86 -5.51
C ILE A 49 -4.06 2.21 -4.93
N ALA A 50 -4.85 2.95 -4.16
CA ALA A 50 -6.07 2.45 -3.54
C ALA A 50 -7.11 1.97 -4.57
N GLN A 51 -7.27 2.70 -5.67
CA GLN A 51 -8.19 2.38 -6.75
C GLN A 51 -7.71 1.21 -7.62
N GLY A 52 -6.40 1.09 -7.84
CA GLY A 52 -5.84 0.05 -8.71
C GLY A 52 -5.57 -1.27 -8.00
N ALA A 53 -5.60 -1.32 -6.67
CA ALA A 53 -5.44 -2.57 -5.91
C ALA A 53 -6.76 -3.38 -5.88
N ALA A 54 -6.70 -4.65 -6.27
CA ALA A 54 -7.86 -5.54 -6.29
C ALA A 54 -8.20 -6.13 -4.91
N VAL A 55 -7.24 -6.03 -3.98
CA VAL A 55 -7.27 -6.64 -2.65
C VAL A 55 -7.06 -5.59 -1.58
N SER A 56 -7.39 -5.95 -0.34
CA SER A 56 -7.10 -5.10 0.81
C SER A 56 -5.60 -5.07 1.10
N LEU A 57 -5.00 -3.89 1.06
CA LEU A 57 -3.57 -3.69 1.30
C LEU A 57 -3.20 -3.80 2.78
N ILE A 58 -4.17 -3.70 3.70
CA ILE A 58 -3.93 -3.83 5.15
C ILE A 58 -3.41 -5.22 5.54
N SER A 59 -3.75 -6.24 4.76
CA SER A 59 -3.32 -7.62 5.00
C SER A 59 -1.95 -7.94 4.38
N LEU A 60 -1.37 -7.01 3.61
CA LEU A 60 -0.12 -7.21 2.89
C LEU A 60 1.04 -6.53 3.62
N ARG A 61 2.10 -7.31 3.90
CA ARG A 61 3.38 -6.77 4.38
C ARG A 61 4.24 -6.36 3.20
N LEU A 62 3.80 -5.32 2.50
CA LEU A 62 4.49 -4.83 1.31
C LEU A 62 5.95 -4.49 1.63
N THR A 63 6.84 -4.99 0.79
CA THR A 63 8.23 -4.57 0.74
C THR A 63 8.38 -3.26 -0.02
N GLU A 64 9.54 -2.62 0.13
CA GLU A 64 9.83 -1.38 -0.60
C GLU A 64 9.79 -1.59 -2.13
N ALA A 65 10.30 -2.73 -2.60
CA ALA A 65 10.30 -3.09 -4.01
C ALA A 65 8.88 -3.24 -4.56
N GLU A 66 7.99 -3.90 -3.82
CA GLU A 66 6.59 -4.10 -4.21
C GLU A 66 5.81 -2.78 -4.20
N LEU A 67 6.03 -1.92 -3.20
CA LEU A 67 5.41 -0.60 -3.16
C LEU A 67 5.88 0.27 -4.34
N ASN A 68 7.18 0.29 -4.63
CA ASN A 68 7.72 1.01 -5.78
C ASN A 68 7.13 0.50 -7.10
N ARG A 69 6.97 -0.83 -7.23
CA ARG A 69 6.30 -1.43 -8.39
C ARG A 69 4.86 -0.94 -8.49
N LEU A 70 4.08 -1.03 -7.40
CA LEU A 70 2.68 -0.58 -7.36
C LEU A 70 2.54 0.90 -7.78
N VAL A 71 3.41 1.78 -7.30
CA VAL A 71 3.41 3.21 -7.67
C VAL A 71 3.66 3.38 -9.17
N SER A 72 4.61 2.63 -9.74
CA SER A 72 5.03 2.77 -11.14
C SER A 72 4.05 2.21 -12.18
N LEU A 73 3.18 1.28 -11.79
CA LEU A 73 2.30 0.56 -12.71
C LEU A 73 1.04 1.36 -13.06
N GLN A 74 0.53 1.15 -14.29
CA GLN A 74 -0.79 1.66 -14.70
C GLN A 74 -1.92 0.86 -14.03
N ASN A 75 -3.13 1.41 -13.96
CA ASN A 75 -4.24 0.83 -13.17
C ASN A 75 -4.51 -0.66 -13.45
N SER A 76 -4.61 -1.09 -14.70
CA SER A 76 -4.86 -2.49 -15.07
C SER A 76 -3.73 -3.43 -14.61
N GLN A 77 -2.48 -2.97 -14.72
CA GLN A 77 -1.30 -3.73 -14.28
C GLN A 77 -1.21 -3.76 -12.75
N ARG A 78 -1.60 -2.67 -12.08
CA ARG A 78 -1.63 -2.57 -10.62
C ARG A 78 -2.59 -3.58 -10.00
N THR A 79 -3.75 -3.79 -10.64
CA THR A 79 -4.74 -4.79 -10.21
C THR A 79 -4.14 -6.19 -10.26
N ALA A 80 -3.62 -6.59 -11.42
CA ALA A 80 -2.99 -7.90 -11.59
C ALA A 80 -1.80 -8.12 -10.64
N TYR A 81 -0.97 -7.09 -10.45
CA TYR A 81 0.19 -7.17 -9.57
C TYR A 81 -0.21 -7.30 -8.09
N SER A 82 -1.21 -6.54 -7.63
CA SER A 82 -1.69 -6.62 -6.24
C SER A 82 -2.22 -8.01 -5.88
N LEU A 83 -2.87 -8.69 -6.83
CA LEU A 83 -3.32 -10.08 -6.67
C LEU A 83 -2.15 -11.06 -6.62
N ALA A 84 -1.14 -10.88 -7.47
CA ALA A 84 0.04 -11.73 -7.49
C ALA A 84 0.84 -11.63 -6.17
N VAL A 85 0.98 -10.43 -5.61
CA VAL A 85 1.64 -10.21 -4.30
C VAL A 85 0.84 -10.87 -3.18
N ALA A 86 -0.49 -10.72 -3.18
CA ALA A 86 -1.34 -11.36 -2.18
C ALA A 86 -1.25 -12.90 -2.23
N ALA A 87 -1.30 -13.49 -3.42
CA ALA A 87 -1.14 -14.94 -3.60
C ALA A 87 0.26 -15.44 -3.22
N SER A 88 1.29 -14.59 -3.27
CA SER A 88 2.66 -14.94 -2.89
C SER A 88 2.89 -14.89 -1.38
N THR A 89 2.00 -14.24 -0.62
CA THR A 89 2.08 -14.11 0.84
C THR A 89 1.56 -15.37 1.56
N GLU A 90 0.82 -16.25 0.87
CA GLU A 90 0.32 -17.53 1.41
C GLU A 90 1.33 -18.70 1.28
N ARG A 91 2.64 -18.41 1.22
CA ARG A 91 3.72 -19.41 1.24
C ARG A 91 4.61 -19.20 2.46
#